data_AF-A0AA38P2U0-F1
#
_entry.id   AF-A0AA38P2U0-F1
#
_cell.length_a   1.000
_cell.length_b   1.000
_cell.length_c   1.000
_cell.angle_alpha   90.00
_cell.angle_beta   90.00
_cell.angle_gamma   90.00
#
_symmetry.space_group_name_H-M   'P 1'
#
loop_
_entity.id
_entity.type
_entity.pdbx_description
1 polymer ?
#
loop_
_entity_poly.entity_id
_entity_poly.type
_entity_poly.pdbx_seq_one_letter_code
_entity_poly.pdbx_strand_id
1 'polypeptide(L)'
;MPGKHVRFASISTAYPAAVPSLSYSVASVPSSSGPQTPPSRSTTLPPNYHGYSHRKRSNSYPAPQPSRVHTLLAYSHHPVINYDVSLPPSTITTTRSGLSSTAFSEPAVYPPVSSLVLHIPQHIWPIHVHASYNGHYVTVNDVFTEVYHALRKNATSAEYHAIPSKKDTEKVRMAYETRYRRIRDRHAYQAEKQQGVKRVDFLAGHTRFMGIAVTPGHGGSSVWVLRLS
;
A
#
# COMPACT_ATOMS: atom_id res chain seq x y z
N MET A 1 -5.93 19.36 43.89
CA MET A 1 -5.12 18.64 42.88
C MET A 1 -5.23 19.39 41.55
N PRO A 2 -4.13 19.87 40.94
CA PRO A 2 -4.22 20.56 39.65
C PRO A 2 -4.34 19.53 38.52
N GLY A 3 -5.44 19.60 37.77
CA GLY A 3 -5.72 18.76 36.61
C GLY A 3 -4.75 19.04 35.46
N LYS A 4 -4.17 17.98 34.89
CA LYS A 4 -3.37 18.08 33.66
C LYS A 4 -4.31 18.21 32.47
N HIS A 5 -4.35 19.39 31.86
CA HIS A 5 -5.07 19.64 30.61
C HIS A 5 -4.13 19.53 29.42
N VAL A 6 -4.57 18.85 28.36
CA VAL A 6 -3.89 18.79 27.05
C VAL A 6 -4.26 20.07 26.28
N ARG A 7 -3.26 20.76 25.72
CA ARG A 7 -3.46 21.93 24.85
C ARG A 7 -3.07 21.58 23.42
N PHE A 8 -3.85 22.08 22.46
CA PHE A 8 -3.58 22.00 21.03
C PHE A 8 -3.11 23.36 20.51
N ALA A 9 -2.25 23.37 19.49
CA ALA A 9 -1.78 24.59 18.83
C ALA A 9 -2.86 25.16 17.90
N SER A 10 -3.05 26.47 17.91
CA SER A 10 -4.11 27.19 17.17
C SER A 10 -3.71 27.63 15.76
N ILE A 11 -2.46 27.42 15.32
CA ILE A 11 -1.93 28.01 14.10
C ILE A 11 -1.36 26.92 13.19
N SER A 12 -2.00 26.76 12.04
CA SER A 12 -1.53 25.93 10.93
C SER A 12 -0.58 26.76 10.06
N THR A 13 0.71 26.44 10.08
CA THR A 13 1.71 27.09 9.23
C THR A 13 1.74 26.40 7.86
N ALA A 14 0.72 26.64 7.04
CA ALA A 14 0.72 26.24 5.63
C ALA A 14 1.27 27.41 4.79
N TYR A 15 2.44 27.22 4.19
CA TYR A 15 2.97 28.13 3.17
C TYR A 15 2.21 27.93 1.85
N PRO A 16 1.78 29.00 1.15
CA PRO A 16 1.21 28.86 -0.18
C PRO A 16 2.30 28.56 -1.21
N ALA A 17 2.05 27.59 -2.09
CA ALA A 17 2.89 27.28 -3.24
C ALA A 17 2.81 28.42 -4.28
N ALA A 18 3.97 28.88 -4.75
CA ALA A 18 4.07 29.84 -5.85
C ALA A 18 3.62 29.17 -7.16
N VAL A 19 2.64 29.78 -7.81
CA VAL A 19 2.12 29.34 -9.13
C VAL A 19 2.95 30.02 -10.22
N PRO A 20 3.56 29.30 -11.17
CA PRO A 20 4.15 29.94 -12.33
C PRO A 20 3.07 30.33 -13.35
N SER A 21 3.17 31.56 -13.83
CA SER A 21 2.35 32.20 -14.84
C SER A 21 2.54 31.53 -16.22
N LEU A 22 1.45 31.03 -16.80
CA LEU A 22 1.43 30.56 -18.19
C LEU A 22 1.34 31.78 -19.12
N SER A 23 2.43 32.04 -19.85
CA SER A 23 2.47 33.05 -20.91
C SER A 23 1.88 32.47 -22.19
N TYR A 24 0.91 33.20 -22.74
CA TYR A 24 0.25 32.94 -24.01
C TYR A 24 1.19 33.33 -25.14
N SER A 25 1.35 32.47 -26.14
CA SER A 25 1.91 32.88 -27.43
C SER A 25 1.13 32.19 -28.54
N VAL A 26 0.36 33.02 -29.23
CA VAL A 26 -0.38 32.73 -30.45
C VAL A 26 0.60 32.86 -31.61
N ALA A 27 0.64 31.88 -32.51
CA ALA A 27 1.16 32.07 -33.86
C ALA A 27 0.47 31.11 -34.82
N SER A 28 -0.33 31.68 -35.71
CA SER A 28 -1.00 31.05 -36.84
C SER A 28 0.00 30.80 -37.97
N VAL A 29 -0.06 29.64 -38.63
CA VAL A 29 0.48 29.44 -39.98
C VAL A 29 -0.43 28.49 -40.78
N PRO A 30 -0.61 28.73 -42.10
CA PRO A 30 -1.62 28.05 -42.91
C PRO A 30 -1.10 26.80 -43.65
N SER A 31 -2.04 25.89 -43.91
CA SER A 31 -2.16 24.89 -44.97
C SER A 31 -0.91 24.36 -45.68
N SER A 32 -0.68 23.04 -45.54
CA SER A 32 0.03 22.25 -46.54
C SER A 32 -0.86 21.09 -47.00
N SER A 33 -1.16 21.08 -48.29
CA SER A 33 -1.90 20.04 -49.01
C SER A 33 -1.12 18.73 -48.98
N GLY A 34 -1.64 17.73 -48.27
CA GLY A 34 -1.07 16.38 -48.28
C GLY A 34 -1.26 15.68 -49.63
N PRO A 35 -0.33 14.81 -50.04
CA PRO A 35 -0.36 14.15 -51.33
C PRO A 35 -1.47 13.09 -51.44
N GLN A 36 -1.94 12.92 -52.68
CA GLN A 36 -3.02 12.05 -53.13
C GLN A 36 -2.82 10.57 -52.75
N THR A 37 -3.91 9.95 -52.29
CA THR A 37 -4.05 8.50 -52.09
C THR A 37 -3.88 7.75 -53.42
N PRO A 38 -3.09 6.65 -53.47
CA PRO A 38 -3.03 5.79 -54.65
C PRO A 38 -4.31 4.95 -54.81
N PRO A 39 -4.68 4.55 -56.04
CA PRO A 39 -5.95 3.87 -56.32
C PRO A 39 -5.97 2.42 -55.81
N SER A 40 -7.11 2.04 -55.25
CA SER A 40 -7.45 0.68 -54.82
C SER A 40 -7.41 -0.30 -55.99
N ARG A 41 -6.47 -1.24 -55.98
CA ARG A 41 -6.52 -2.41 -56.85
C ARG A 41 -7.50 -3.43 -56.27
N SER A 42 -8.63 -3.62 -56.96
CA SER A 42 -9.55 -4.73 -56.72
C SER A 42 -8.89 -6.04 -57.17
N THR A 43 -8.30 -6.78 -56.24
CA THR A 43 -7.86 -8.15 -56.51
C THR A 43 -9.03 -9.09 -56.24
N THR A 44 -9.64 -9.58 -57.31
CA THR A 44 -10.60 -10.68 -57.30
C THR A 44 -9.93 -11.96 -56.79
N LEU A 45 -10.41 -12.48 -55.67
CA LEU A 45 -10.03 -13.79 -55.13
C LEU A 45 -10.75 -14.91 -55.92
N PRO A 46 -10.08 -16.05 -56.19
CA PRO A 46 -10.74 -17.22 -56.75
C PRO A 46 -11.58 -17.96 -55.70
N PRO A 47 -12.66 -18.68 -56.10
CA PRO A 47 -13.51 -19.41 -55.18
C PRO A 47 -12.83 -20.71 -54.76
N ASN A 48 -12.33 -20.75 -53.52
CA ASN A 48 -11.72 -21.96 -52.97
C ASN A 48 -12.80 -22.85 -52.33
N TYR A 49 -13.26 -23.84 -53.08
CA TYR A 49 -14.06 -24.95 -52.60
C TYR A 49 -13.17 -25.95 -51.87
N HIS A 50 -12.95 -25.76 -50.56
CA HIS A 50 -12.53 -26.85 -49.69
C HIS A 50 -13.23 -26.76 -48.34
N GLY A 51 -14.14 -27.73 -48.12
CA GLY A 51 -14.78 -27.97 -46.84
C GLY A 51 -13.76 -28.43 -45.81
N TYR A 52 -13.26 -27.48 -45.03
CA TYR A 52 -12.62 -27.78 -43.76
C TYR A 52 -13.65 -27.63 -42.66
N SER A 53 -13.91 -28.73 -41.96
CA SER A 53 -14.68 -28.73 -40.73
C SER A 53 -13.94 -27.84 -39.71
N HIS A 54 -14.37 -26.59 -39.59
CA HIS A 54 -13.99 -25.74 -38.46
C HIS A 54 -14.57 -26.37 -37.20
N ARG A 55 -13.78 -27.23 -36.53
CA ARG A 55 -13.93 -27.44 -35.10
C ARG A 55 -13.84 -26.05 -34.48
N LYS A 56 -14.99 -25.48 -34.11
CA LYS A 56 -15.07 -24.30 -33.25
C LYS A 56 -14.28 -24.67 -32.01
N ARG A 57 -13.02 -24.22 -31.92
CA ARG A 57 -12.26 -24.18 -30.68
C ARG A 57 -13.16 -23.42 -29.73
N SER A 58 -13.77 -24.13 -28.79
CA SER A 58 -14.40 -23.50 -27.65
C SER A 58 -13.29 -22.67 -27.01
N ASN A 59 -13.39 -21.34 -27.12
CA ASN A 59 -12.66 -20.42 -26.27
C ASN A 59 -13.13 -20.70 -24.84
N SER A 60 -12.54 -21.71 -24.24
CA SER A 60 -12.54 -21.89 -22.80
C SER A 60 -11.70 -20.73 -22.28
N TYR A 61 -12.36 -19.64 -21.92
CA TYR A 61 -11.71 -18.58 -21.16
C TYR A 61 -11.07 -19.25 -19.94
N PRO A 62 -9.74 -19.16 -19.76
CA PRO A 62 -9.12 -19.69 -18.58
C PRO A 62 -9.79 -19.05 -17.38
N ALA A 63 -10.28 -19.89 -16.46
CA ALA A 63 -10.88 -19.42 -15.23
C ALA A 63 -9.93 -18.42 -14.55
N PRO A 64 -10.45 -17.30 -13.99
CA PRO A 64 -9.61 -16.31 -13.35
C PRO A 64 -8.76 -16.98 -12.27
N GLN A 65 -7.43 -16.90 -12.41
CA GLN A 65 -6.54 -17.47 -11.41
C GLN A 65 -6.72 -16.71 -10.09
N PRO A 66 -6.73 -17.41 -8.95
CA PRO A 66 -6.84 -16.76 -7.66
C PRO A 66 -5.60 -15.89 -7.43
N SER A 67 -5.80 -14.67 -6.93
CA SER A 67 -4.71 -13.77 -6.60
C SER A 67 -3.83 -14.38 -5.50
N ARG A 68 -2.51 -14.35 -5.67
CA ARG A 68 -1.52 -14.94 -4.75
C ARG A 68 -0.62 -13.85 -4.18
N VAL A 69 -0.30 -13.96 -2.89
CA VAL A 69 0.68 -13.08 -2.21
C VAL A 69 2.09 -13.59 -2.47
N HIS A 70 3.05 -12.67 -2.63
CA HIS A 70 4.48 -12.99 -2.68
C HIS A 70 4.93 -13.76 -1.43
N THR A 71 5.85 -14.72 -1.55
CA THR A 71 6.23 -15.62 -0.43
C THR A 71 6.76 -14.87 0.80
N LEU A 72 7.44 -13.74 0.61
CA LEU A 72 7.91 -12.88 1.71
C LEU A 72 6.79 -12.19 2.49
N LEU A 73 5.67 -11.96 1.82
CA LEU A 73 4.49 -11.32 2.38
C LEU A 73 3.42 -12.33 2.80
N ALA A 74 3.52 -13.60 2.38
CA ALA A 74 2.50 -14.60 2.66
C ALA A 74 2.39 -14.89 4.17
N TYR A 75 1.16 -14.97 4.67
CA TYR A 75 0.89 -15.29 6.07
C TYR A 75 1.46 -16.66 6.46
N SER A 76 2.16 -16.69 7.59
CA SER A 76 2.69 -17.92 8.22
C SER A 76 2.83 -17.73 9.73
N HIS A 77 2.62 -18.81 10.49
CA HIS A 77 2.96 -18.83 11.92
C HIS A 77 4.49 -18.77 12.17
N HIS A 78 5.27 -19.10 11.15
CA HIS A 78 6.71 -18.96 11.11
C HIS A 78 7.09 -18.14 9.88
N PRO A 79 6.94 -16.81 9.93
CA PRO A 79 7.22 -15.97 8.78
C PRO A 79 8.70 -16.05 8.42
N VAL A 80 9.00 -16.07 7.12
CA VAL A 80 10.37 -16.08 6.62
C VAL A 80 11.10 -14.80 7.06
N ILE A 81 10.36 -13.69 7.06
CA ILE A 81 10.80 -12.37 7.50
C ILE A 81 10.58 -12.20 9.01
N ASN A 82 11.58 -11.66 9.69
CA ASN A 82 11.48 -11.13 11.04
C ASN A 82 11.47 -9.60 10.95
N TYR A 83 10.30 -9.02 11.23
CA TYR A 83 10.07 -7.58 11.13
C TYR A 83 9.13 -7.10 12.23
N ASP A 84 9.55 -6.05 12.93
CA ASP A 84 8.71 -5.25 13.83
C ASP A 84 8.24 -4.02 13.06
N VAL A 85 6.94 -3.92 12.81
CA VAL A 85 6.34 -2.84 12.01
C VAL A 85 6.43 -1.46 12.68
N SER A 86 6.85 -1.40 13.96
CA SER A 86 7.15 -0.15 14.66
C SER A 86 8.52 0.42 14.29
N LEU A 87 9.37 -0.38 13.65
CA LEU A 87 10.71 -0.03 13.20
C LEU A 87 10.76 0.18 11.68
N PRO A 88 11.75 0.92 11.15
CA PRO A 88 11.88 1.11 9.71
C PRO A 88 12.09 -0.20 8.94
N PRO A 89 11.68 -0.30 7.66
CA PRO A 89 11.89 -1.50 6.83
C PRO A 89 13.36 -1.92 6.69
N SER A 90 14.33 -1.02 6.91
CA SER A 90 15.76 -1.36 6.94
C SER A 90 16.15 -2.32 8.08
N THR A 91 15.27 -2.53 9.05
CA THR A 91 15.46 -3.49 10.16
C THR A 91 14.95 -4.89 9.83
N ILE A 92 14.35 -5.10 8.65
CA ILE A 92 13.88 -6.39 8.21
C ILE A 92 15.05 -7.37 8.15
N THR A 93 14.92 -8.47 8.87
CA THR A 93 15.85 -9.60 8.81
C THR A 93 15.12 -10.83 8.28
N THR A 94 15.86 -11.81 7.79
CA THR A 94 15.28 -13.07 7.30
C THR A 94 15.97 -14.26 7.94
N THR A 95 15.17 -15.26 8.27
CA THR A 95 15.62 -16.53 8.85
C THR A 95 16.46 -17.37 7.88
N ARG A 96 16.32 -17.14 6.58
CA ARG A 96 17.13 -17.76 5.52
C ARG A 96 18.29 -16.84 5.14
N SER A 97 19.52 -17.32 5.31
CA SER A 97 20.70 -16.69 4.73
C SER A 97 20.59 -16.65 3.21
N GLY A 98 20.55 -15.46 2.60
CA GLY A 98 20.64 -15.31 1.14
C GLY A 98 19.40 -14.76 0.40
N LEU A 99 18.53 -13.98 1.04
CA LEU A 99 17.57 -13.19 0.25
C LEU A 99 18.33 -12.20 -0.63
N SER A 100 18.13 -12.32 -1.95
CA SER A 100 18.58 -11.32 -2.90
C SER A 100 17.91 -9.98 -2.59
N SER A 101 18.67 -8.89 -2.65
CA SER A 101 18.11 -7.53 -2.55
C SER A 101 17.02 -7.28 -3.59
N THR A 102 17.04 -8.01 -4.71
CA THR A 102 16.03 -7.91 -5.77
C THR A 102 14.65 -8.41 -5.34
N ALA A 103 14.55 -9.28 -4.34
CA ALA A 103 13.28 -9.86 -3.89
C ALA A 103 12.32 -8.79 -3.32
N PHE A 104 12.85 -7.67 -2.83
CA PHE A 104 12.05 -6.53 -2.38
C PHE A 104 11.46 -5.72 -3.55
N SER A 105 12.04 -5.82 -4.74
CA SER A 105 11.56 -5.16 -5.97
C SER A 105 10.59 -6.03 -6.78
N GLU A 106 10.38 -7.28 -6.38
CA GLU A 106 9.42 -8.19 -7.00
C GLU A 106 7.97 -7.77 -6.71
N PRO A 107 7.00 -8.13 -7.58
CA PRO A 107 5.59 -7.84 -7.35
C PRO A 107 5.09 -8.41 -6.01
N ALA A 108 4.38 -7.60 -5.23
CA ALA A 108 3.82 -8.02 -3.95
C ALA A 108 2.72 -9.09 -4.09
N VAL A 109 2.03 -9.09 -5.23
CA VAL A 109 0.95 -10.03 -5.55
C VAL A 109 1.01 -10.46 -7.01
N TYR A 110 0.42 -11.62 -7.29
CA TYR A 110 0.23 -12.15 -8.64
C TYR A 110 -1.25 -12.43 -8.89
N PRO A 111 -1.86 -11.93 -9.98
CA PRO A 111 -1.27 -11.01 -10.97
C PRO A 111 -0.83 -9.66 -10.37
N PRO A 112 0.19 -8.98 -10.93
CA PRO A 112 0.64 -7.68 -10.42
C PRO A 112 -0.46 -6.61 -10.49
N VAL A 113 -0.55 -5.78 -9.44
CA VAL A 113 -1.53 -4.69 -9.32
C VAL A 113 -0.84 -3.37 -9.04
N SER A 114 -1.42 -2.26 -9.48
CA SER A 114 -0.88 -0.90 -9.24
C SER A 114 -1.23 -0.34 -7.85
N SER A 115 -2.23 -0.90 -7.19
CA SER A 115 -2.63 -0.54 -5.83
C SER A 115 -3.16 -1.73 -5.03
N LEU A 116 -2.97 -1.68 -3.71
CA LEU A 116 -3.38 -2.70 -2.77
C LEU A 116 -3.96 -2.04 -1.52
N VAL A 117 -5.04 -2.58 -0.97
CA VAL A 117 -5.62 -2.09 0.29
C VAL A 117 -5.50 -3.18 1.34
N LEU A 118 -4.75 -2.90 2.41
CA LEU A 118 -4.53 -3.81 3.53
C LEU A 118 -5.41 -3.42 4.71
N HIS A 119 -6.10 -4.40 5.28
CA HIS A 119 -6.87 -4.25 6.50
C HIS A 119 -6.16 -4.89 7.67
N ILE A 120 -6.10 -4.19 8.81
CA ILE A 120 -5.64 -4.79 10.07
C ILE A 120 -6.88 -5.20 10.85
N PRO A 121 -6.98 -6.47 11.30
CA PRO A 121 -8.10 -6.90 12.13
C PRO A 121 -8.29 -5.97 13.32
N GLN A 122 -9.55 -5.69 13.67
CA GLN A 122 -9.94 -4.87 14.83
C GLN A 122 -9.55 -3.38 14.74
N HIS A 123 -9.07 -2.91 13.59
CA HIS A 123 -8.75 -1.50 13.35
C HIS A 123 -9.47 -0.95 12.13
N ILE A 124 -9.78 0.34 12.18
CA ILE A 124 -10.73 0.96 11.24
C ILE A 124 -10.00 1.50 9.99
N TRP A 125 -8.72 1.82 10.09
CA TRP A 125 -7.97 2.45 8.99
C TRP A 125 -7.45 1.40 8.00
N PRO A 126 -7.88 1.45 6.72
CA PRO A 126 -7.18 0.74 5.67
C PRO A 126 -5.81 1.36 5.41
N ILE A 127 -4.85 0.52 5.01
CA ILE A 127 -3.54 0.94 4.52
C ILE A 127 -3.57 0.84 3.00
N HIS A 128 -3.48 1.98 2.34
CA HIS A 128 -3.43 2.07 0.89
C HIS A 128 -1.97 2.01 0.45
N VAL A 129 -1.63 0.99 -0.33
CA VAL A 129 -0.30 0.80 -0.91
C VAL A 129 -0.39 1.08 -2.40
N HIS A 130 0.52 1.91 -2.90
CA HIS A 130 0.61 2.28 -4.30
C HIS A 130 1.99 1.91 -4.84
N ALA A 131 2.06 1.59 -6.13
CA ALA A 131 3.32 1.35 -6.82
C ALA A 131 4.20 2.62 -6.78
N SER A 132 5.35 2.57 -6.10
CA SER A 132 6.23 3.75 -5.97
C SER A 132 7.37 3.73 -6.99
N TYR A 133 8.10 2.61 -7.08
CA TYR A 133 9.38 2.54 -7.78
C TYR A 133 9.25 2.64 -9.31
N ASN A 134 8.26 1.95 -9.88
CA ASN A 134 8.06 1.88 -11.34
C ASN A 134 6.70 2.42 -11.80
N GLY A 135 5.80 2.79 -10.87
CA GLY A 135 4.40 3.15 -11.17
C GLY A 135 3.53 2.02 -11.76
N HIS A 136 4.14 0.89 -12.16
CA HIS A 136 3.44 -0.21 -12.84
C HIS A 136 2.78 -1.20 -11.88
N TYR A 137 3.47 -1.60 -10.81
CA TYR A 137 2.97 -2.57 -9.84
C TYR A 137 3.52 -2.32 -8.44
N VAL A 138 2.73 -2.70 -7.45
CA VAL A 138 3.12 -2.68 -6.03
C VAL A 138 4.20 -3.73 -5.80
N THR A 139 5.34 -3.30 -5.28
CA THR A 139 6.46 -4.16 -4.90
C THR A 139 6.36 -4.62 -3.45
N VAL A 140 7.12 -5.65 -3.08
CA VAL A 140 7.26 -6.08 -1.69
C VAL A 140 7.77 -4.93 -0.79
N ASN A 141 8.71 -4.12 -1.29
CA ASN A 141 9.22 -2.96 -0.57
C ASN A 141 8.15 -1.90 -0.33
N ASP A 142 7.30 -1.63 -1.33
CA ASP A 142 6.19 -0.66 -1.22
C ASP A 142 5.26 -1.05 -0.07
N VAL A 143 4.94 -2.34 0.05
CA VAL A 143 4.11 -2.87 1.13
C VAL A 143 4.72 -2.60 2.50
N PHE A 144 5.99 -2.96 2.72
CA PHE A 144 6.63 -2.75 4.03
C PHE A 144 6.77 -1.26 4.38
N THR A 145 7.11 -0.45 3.39
CA THR A 145 7.28 0.99 3.53
C THR A 145 5.96 1.67 3.88
N GLU A 146 4.88 1.37 3.14
CA GLU A 146 3.57 1.95 3.40
C GLU A 146 2.96 1.46 4.72
N VAL A 147 3.16 0.20 5.09
CA VAL A 147 2.75 -0.30 6.42
C VAL A 147 3.43 0.50 7.54
N TYR A 148 4.74 0.69 7.44
CA TYR A 148 5.50 1.49 8.41
C TYR A 148 4.98 2.94 8.48
N HIS A 149 4.86 3.61 7.34
CA HIS A 149 4.41 5.00 7.31
C HIS A 149 2.97 5.17 7.80
N ALA A 150 2.06 4.28 7.39
CA ALA A 150 0.66 4.34 7.82
C ALA A 150 0.50 4.14 9.33
N LEU A 151 1.29 3.25 9.94
CA LEU A 151 1.27 3.01 11.39
C LEU A 151 1.97 4.11 12.19
N ARG A 152 2.92 4.83 11.59
CA ARG A 152 3.60 5.98 12.18
C ARG A 152 2.76 7.26 12.19
N LYS A 153 1.63 7.31 11.50
CA LYS A 153 0.71 8.45 11.53
C LYS A 153 0.15 8.67 12.94
N ASN A 154 0.04 9.93 13.33
CA ASN A 154 -0.61 10.29 14.59
C ASN A 154 -2.08 9.89 14.55
N ALA A 155 -2.57 9.34 15.66
CA ALA A 155 -3.97 9.01 15.79
C ALA A 155 -4.78 10.28 16.08
N THR A 156 -5.96 10.35 15.48
CA THR A 156 -6.93 11.41 15.72
C THR A 156 -7.67 11.19 17.04
N SER A 157 -8.23 12.26 17.60
CA SER A 157 -9.08 12.17 18.80
C SER A 157 -10.27 11.24 18.58
N ALA A 158 -10.89 11.30 17.39
CA ALA A 158 -12.01 10.44 17.01
C ALA A 158 -11.61 8.95 17.01
N GLU A 159 -10.45 8.60 16.46
CA GLU A 159 -9.94 7.21 16.48
C GLU A 159 -9.71 6.71 17.91
N TYR A 160 -9.16 7.56 18.79
CA TYR A 160 -8.92 7.19 20.18
C TYR A 160 -10.22 7.02 20.97
N HIS A 161 -11.22 7.87 20.74
CA HIS A 161 -12.53 7.77 21.37
C HIS A 161 -13.41 6.65 20.81
N ALA A 162 -13.13 6.17 19.60
CA ALA A 162 -13.81 5.03 19.01
C ALA A 162 -13.38 3.67 19.62
N ILE A 163 -12.39 3.64 20.51
CA ILE A 163 -11.98 2.41 21.20
C ILE A 163 -13.13 1.95 22.12
N PRO A 164 -13.71 0.76 21.91
CA PRO A 164 -14.95 0.36 22.57
C PRO A 164 -14.76 0.02 24.06
N SER A 165 -13.55 -0.37 24.46
CA SER A 165 -13.26 -0.88 25.80
C SER A 165 -12.21 -0.04 26.50
N LYS A 166 -12.49 0.36 27.76
CA LYS A 166 -11.53 1.03 28.64
C LYS A 166 -10.24 0.23 28.83
N LYS A 167 -10.34 -1.11 28.81
CA LYS A 167 -9.16 -2.00 28.89
C LYS A 167 -8.26 -1.83 27.66
N ASP A 168 -8.85 -1.69 26.48
CA ASP A 168 -8.08 -1.51 25.26
C ASP A 168 -7.51 -0.09 25.18
N THR A 169 -8.25 0.93 25.64
CA THR A 169 -7.72 2.30 25.80
C THR A 169 -6.49 2.32 26.70
N GLU A 170 -6.51 1.57 27.81
CA GLU A 170 -5.36 1.45 28.71
C GLU A 170 -4.17 0.76 28.03
N LYS A 171 -4.39 -0.29 27.23
CA LYS A 171 -3.32 -0.93 26.45
C LYS A 171 -2.69 0.04 25.45
N VAL A 172 -3.50 0.83 24.74
CA VAL A 172 -2.99 1.87 23.82
C VAL A 172 -2.16 2.90 24.58
N ARG A 173 -2.64 3.35 25.75
CA ARG A 173 -1.88 4.27 26.61
C ARG A 173 -0.54 3.66 27.04
N MET A 174 -0.53 2.40 27.48
CA MET A 174 0.71 1.69 27.87
C MET A 174 1.68 1.54 26.70
N ALA A 175 1.19 1.22 25.50
CA ALA A 175 2.01 1.12 24.29
C ALA A 175 2.65 2.47 23.93
N TYR A 176 1.86 3.55 23.96
CA TYR A 176 2.36 4.92 23.79
C TYR A 176 3.44 5.27 24.83
N GLU A 177 3.20 4.96 26.11
CA GLU A 177 4.18 5.20 27.18
C GLU A 177 5.48 4.42 26.97
N THR A 178 5.37 3.15 26.59
CA THR A 178 6.52 2.28 26.31
C THR A 178 7.34 2.82 25.13
N ARG A 179 6.67 3.31 24.08
CA ARG A 179 7.33 3.81 22.86
C ARG A 179 8.26 4.99 23.11
N TYR A 180 7.86 5.98 23.91
CA TYR A 180 8.76 7.11 24.20
C TYR A 180 9.75 6.79 25.33
N ARG A 181 9.39 5.91 26.29
CA ARG A 181 10.29 5.53 27.41
C ARG A 181 11.51 4.73 26.99
N ARG A 182 11.47 4.03 25.86
CA ARG A 182 12.65 3.31 25.33
C ARG A 182 13.76 4.24 24.79
N ILE A 183 13.46 5.51 24.57
CA ILE A 183 14.41 6.48 24.03
C ILE A 183 15.29 7.02 25.16
N ARG A 184 16.61 6.78 25.05
CA ARG A 184 17.60 7.24 26.05
C ARG A 184 17.94 8.73 25.89
N ASP A 185 17.98 9.22 24.66
CA ASP A 185 18.28 10.63 24.39
C ASP A 185 17.14 11.54 24.87
N ARG A 186 17.47 12.57 25.66
CA ARG A 186 16.48 13.42 26.33
C ARG A 186 15.69 14.26 25.32
N HIS A 187 16.32 14.74 24.25
CA HIS A 187 15.66 15.58 23.26
C HIS A 187 14.71 14.74 22.39
N ALA A 188 15.19 13.61 21.88
CA ALA A 188 14.38 12.65 21.13
C ALA A 188 13.21 12.09 21.97
N TYR A 189 13.43 11.86 23.27
CA TYR A 189 12.38 11.45 24.19
C TYR A 189 11.24 12.48 24.26
N GLN A 190 11.57 13.77 24.43
CA GLN A 190 10.55 14.82 24.51
C GLN A 190 9.85 15.01 23.16
N ALA A 191 10.60 14.97 22.06
CA ALA A 191 10.04 15.07 20.71
C ALA A 191 9.04 13.92 20.43
N GLU A 192 9.42 12.67 20.73
CA GLU A 192 8.54 11.52 20.53
C GLU A 192 7.31 11.58 21.44
N LYS A 193 7.45 12.04 22.68
CA LYS A 193 6.34 12.24 23.62
C LYS A 193 5.38 13.34 23.13
N GLN A 194 5.89 14.43 22.55
CA GLN A 194 5.06 15.52 22.04
C GLN A 194 4.23 15.13 20.81
N GLN A 195 4.67 14.11 20.06
CA GLN A 195 3.90 13.60 18.91
C GLN A 195 2.61 12.87 19.31
N GLY A 196 2.46 12.53 20.60
CA GLY A 196 1.25 11.88 21.11
C GLY A 196 1.08 10.45 20.61
N VAL A 197 -0.16 9.95 20.66
CA VAL A 197 -0.52 8.58 20.28
C VAL A 197 -0.45 8.43 18.76
N LYS A 198 0.19 7.34 18.30
CA LYS A 198 0.27 6.96 16.89
C LYS A 198 -0.55 5.70 16.65
N ARG A 199 -0.92 5.43 15.39
CA ARG A 199 -1.69 4.22 15.03
C ARG A 199 -0.98 2.93 15.42
N VAL A 200 0.35 2.89 15.43
CA VAL A 200 1.13 1.75 15.94
C VAL A 200 0.85 1.43 17.41
N ASP A 201 0.47 2.41 18.23
CA ASP A 201 0.15 2.17 19.65
C ASP A 201 -1.16 1.40 19.83
N PHE A 202 -2.07 1.45 18.83
CA PHE A 202 -3.31 0.68 18.84
C PHE A 202 -3.07 -0.82 18.70
N LEU A 203 -1.89 -1.22 18.20
CA LEU A 203 -1.49 -2.62 18.12
C LEU A 203 -1.17 -3.20 19.50
N ALA A 204 -1.05 -2.38 20.55
CA ALA A 204 -0.90 -2.82 21.94
C ALA A 204 0.25 -3.83 22.15
N GLY A 205 1.34 -3.70 21.40
CA GLY A 205 2.50 -4.60 21.44
C GLY A 205 2.52 -5.68 20.35
N HIS A 206 1.41 -5.95 19.66
CA HIS A 206 1.33 -6.90 18.54
C HIS A 206 1.89 -6.27 17.26
N THR A 207 3.20 -6.09 17.25
CA THR A 207 3.94 -5.33 16.22
C THR A 207 4.76 -6.23 15.31
N ARG A 208 4.78 -7.54 15.54
CA ARG A 208 5.55 -8.45 14.70
C ARG A 208 4.75 -8.80 13.45
N PHE A 209 5.35 -8.60 12.29
CA PHE A 209 4.75 -8.94 11.00
C PHE A 209 4.65 -10.46 10.83
N MET A 210 3.43 -10.97 10.59
CA MET A 210 3.18 -12.40 10.35
C MET A 210 2.80 -12.70 8.90
N GLY A 211 2.63 -11.66 8.09
CA GLY A 211 2.26 -11.76 6.68
C GLY A 211 0.87 -11.19 6.37
N ILE A 212 0.46 -11.40 5.13
CA ILE A 212 -0.77 -10.93 4.52
C ILE A 212 -1.55 -12.17 4.10
N ALA A 213 -2.80 -12.23 4.54
CA ALA A 213 -3.74 -13.28 4.18
C ALA A 213 -4.78 -12.74 3.19
N VAL A 214 -5.20 -13.59 2.25
CA VAL A 214 -6.34 -13.30 1.38
C VAL A 214 -7.57 -13.92 2.02
N THR A 215 -8.54 -13.09 2.35
CA THR A 215 -9.85 -13.56 2.82
C THR A 215 -10.89 -13.35 1.73
N PRO A 216 -11.77 -14.34 1.48
CA PRO A 216 -12.88 -14.16 0.56
C PRO A 216 -13.81 -13.09 1.14
N GLY A 217 -14.02 -12.02 0.39
CA GLY A 217 -14.96 -10.95 0.72
C GLY A 217 -16.37 -11.25 0.21
N HIS A 218 -17.31 -10.41 0.62
CA HIS A 218 -18.68 -10.45 0.14
C HIS A 218 -18.72 -10.05 -1.34
N GLY A 219 -19.42 -10.83 -2.18
CA GLY A 219 -19.55 -10.56 -3.61
C GLY A 219 -18.34 -10.97 -4.48
N GLY A 220 -17.46 -11.85 -3.99
CA GLY A 220 -16.34 -12.40 -4.78
C GLY A 220 -15.08 -11.51 -4.82
N SER A 221 -15.10 -10.36 -4.14
CA SER A 221 -13.90 -9.54 -3.97
C SER A 221 -12.96 -10.15 -2.92
N SER A 222 -11.64 -10.10 -3.16
CA SER A 222 -10.64 -10.56 -2.20
C SER A 222 -10.23 -9.42 -1.27
N VAL A 223 -10.28 -9.66 0.05
CA VAL A 223 -9.82 -8.69 1.06
C VAL A 223 -8.45 -9.12 1.56
N TRP A 224 -7.48 -8.20 1.50
CA TRP A 224 -6.12 -8.42 1.97
C TRP A 224 -6.02 -8.02 3.43
N VAL A 225 -5.63 -8.96 4.29
CA VAL A 225 -5.59 -8.78 5.74
C VAL A 225 -4.16 -8.88 6.22
N LEU A 226 -3.65 -7.79 6.80
CA LEU A 226 -2.36 -7.76 7.49
C LEU A 226 -2.49 -8.47 8.84
N ARG A 227 -1.67 -9.50 9.06
CA ARG A 227 -1.63 -10.27 10.31
C ARG A 227 -0.38 -9.88 11.10
N LEU A 228 -0.59 -9.59 12.38
CA LEU A 228 0.44 -9.21 13.33
C LEU A 228 0.34 -10.09 14.59
N SER A 229 1.46 -10.27 15.29
CA SER A 229 1.54 -10.97 16.59
C SER A 229 2.24 -10.13 17.64
#